data_AF-A0A9P8CNX2-F1
#
_entry.id   AF-A0A9P8CNX2-F1
#
_cell.length_a   1.000
_cell.length_b   1.000
_cell.length_c   1.000
_cell.angle_alpha   90.00
_cell.angle_beta   90.00
_cell.angle_gamma   90.00
#
_symmetry.space_group_name_H-M   'P 1'
#
loop_
_entity.id
_entity.type
_entity.pdbx_description
1 polymer ?
#
loop_
_entity_poly.entity_id
_entity_poly.type
_entity_poly.pdbx_seq_one_letter_code
_entity_poly.pdbx_strand_id
1 'polypeptide(L)'
;MASSGPNAEPKLLWNADNVKDVAESVGIGALSEEALKALTQDVEYRIGQVIIEALRLMRASRRTTMTVNDISLALKVLDAEPLYGYDSTRPLRFGEASLGPGQPLFYIEDEEVDFEKLINAPLPKVPRDMSLTAHWLAIEGVQPSIPQNPTTAESRSQELLPKGPGANPALAALAGNDNPSMKPSVKHIVSKELVLYFEKIQAAILDDSPDEEVVRLRQAALGSVRDDPGLHQLVPYFINYIMDRVTHNLDDTFVLKQMMALTNALIENKTLFLDPYASPLSAPVLTCLMARKLGTDDSTAALKEQYDLRQLAASLVGRIARKYAASNNGLRPKLTRTCLKYFLDPTKPPAVLYGAIQGLFEAGGAEAVRVLVLRNLKPFDEHILTPLRQSSESDINYQMLVQGIVHAVSSIAPSGEGLVGAASNGAASEADTAALKDWIGSIVGEKIAASGNQQLIAAVLDARNLG
;
A
#
# COMPACT_ATOMS: atom_id res chain seq x y z
N MET A 1 -26.29 50.27 -37.91
CA MET A 1 -27.48 49.68 -38.56
C MET A 1 -26.99 48.72 -39.63
N ALA A 2 -26.83 47.45 -39.27
CA ALA A 2 -26.56 46.40 -40.25
C ALA A 2 -27.92 45.90 -40.77
N SER A 3 -28.10 45.99 -42.08
CA SER A 3 -29.30 45.54 -42.79
C SER A 3 -29.48 44.03 -42.59
N SER A 4 -30.51 43.65 -41.85
CA SER A 4 -31.03 42.29 -41.79
C SER A 4 -31.49 41.86 -43.18
N GLY A 5 -30.74 40.97 -43.82
CA GLY A 5 -31.19 40.26 -45.02
C GLY A 5 -32.45 39.44 -44.71
N PRO A 6 -33.30 39.17 -45.72
CA PRO A 6 -34.56 38.47 -45.51
C PRO A 6 -34.28 37.04 -45.00
N ASN A 7 -35.02 36.62 -43.97
CA ASN A 7 -35.09 35.30 -43.35
C ASN A 7 -34.21 34.22 -44.03
N ALA A 8 -32.99 34.03 -43.51
CA ALA A 8 -32.22 32.84 -43.84
C ALA A 8 -32.98 31.64 -43.30
N GLU A 9 -33.64 30.89 -44.19
CA GLU A 9 -34.34 29.67 -43.81
C GLU A 9 -33.36 28.73 -43.09
N PRO A 10 -33.75 28.09 -41.98
CA PRO A 10 -32.88 27.15 -41.29
C PRO A 10 -32.46 26.07 -42.29
N LYS A 11 -31.16 25.96 -42.55
CA LYS A 11 -30.62 24.94 -43.44
C LYS A 11 -30.75 23.59 -42.73
N LEU A 12 -31.79 22.85 -43.11
CA LEU A 12 -32.03 21.50 -42.63
C LEU A 12 -30.98 20.55 -43.18
N LEU A 13 -30.51 19.64 -42.33
CA LEU A 13 -29.57 18.60 -42.70
C LEU A 13 -30.31 17.38 -43.27
N TRP A 14 -31.57 17.20 -42.91
CA TRP A 14 -32.39 16.09 -43.42
C TRP A 14 -32.78 16.30 -44.88
N ASN A 15 -32.60 15.27 -45.71
CA ASN A 15 -33.00 15.32 -47.11
C ASN A 15 -34.52 15.34 -47.23
N ALA A 16 -35.09 16.40 -47.82
CA ALA A 16 -36.52 16.53 -48.01
C ALA A 16 -37.10 15.49 -48.97
N ASP A 17 -36.29 14.95 -49.90
CA ASP A 17 -36.75 13.92 -50.84
C ASP A 17 -37.13 12.62 -50.11
N ASN A 18 -36.45 12.28 -49.00
CA ASN A 18 -36.81 11.12 -48.17
C ASN A 18 -38.26 11.22 -47.62
N VAL A 19 -38.73 12.43 -47.32
CA VAL A 19 -40.10 12.64 -46.81
C VAL A 19 -41.12 12.47 -47.94
N LYS A 20 -40.77 12.85 -49.18
CA LYS A 20 -41.60 12.60 -50.36
C LYS A 20 -41.69 11.12 -50.68
N ASP A 21 -40.57 10.40 -50.65
CA ASP A 21 -40.53 8.95 -50.90
C ASP A 21 -41.45 8.19 -49.93
N VAL A 22 -41.45 8.58 -48.64
CA VAL A 22 -42.36 8.02 -47.64
C VAL A 22 -43.82 8.38 -47.94
N ALA A 23 -44.12 9.63 -48.34
CA ALA A 23 -45.48 10.03 -48.72
C ALA A 23 -46.01 9.24 -49.93
N GLU A 24 -45.17 9.04 -50.95
CA GLU A 24 -45.50 8.23 -52.13
C GLU A 24 -45.71 6.76 -51.77
N SER A 25 -44.94 6.21 -50.82
CA SER A 25 -45.12 4.83 -50.33
C SER A 25 -46.48 4.59 -49.66
N VAL A 26 -47.07 5.63 -49.08
CA VAL A 26 -48.42 5.62 -48.49
C VAL A 26 -49.51 5.88 -49.55
N GLY A 27 -49.12 6.24 -50.78
CA GLY A 27 -50.03 6.52 -51.90
C GLY A 27 -50.41 8.00 -52.06
N ILE A 28 -49.70 8.93 -51.40
CA ILE A 28 -49.93 10.37 -51.52
C ILE A 28 -49.04 10.92 -52.65
N GLY A 29 -49.63 11.18 -53.83
CA GLY A 29 -48.88 11.55 -55.02
C GLY A 29 -48.40 13.01 -55.11
N ALA A 30 -48.90 13.92 -54.27
CA ALA A 30 -48.44 15.31 -54.24
C ALA A 30 -48.59 15.91 -52.83
N LEU A 31 -47.47 16.41 -52.28
CA LEU A 31 -47.42 17.10 -50.99
C LEU A 31 -47.17 18.61 -51.22
N SER A 32 -47.89 19.48 -50.52
CA SER A 32 -47.62 20.93 -50.58
C SER A 32 -46.23 21.25 -50.03
N GLU A 33 -45.54 22.23 -50.61
CA GLU A 33 -44.17 22.63 -50.19
C GLU A 33 -44.09 23.05 -48.71
N GLU A 34 -45.12 23.71 -48.19
CA GLU A 34 -45.18 24.11 -46.78
C GLU A 34 -45.25 22.90 -45.83
N ALA A 35 -46.09 21.91 -46.15
CA ALA A 35 -46.18 20.67 -45.38
C ALA A 35 -44.87 19.86 -45.44
N LEU A 36 -44.23 19.79 -46.61
CA LEU A 36 -42.93 19.12 -46.77
C LEU A 36 -41.86 19.75 -45.87
N LYS A 37 -41.80 21.08 -45.85
CA LYS A 37 -40.85 21.83 -45.02
C LYS A 37 -41.10 21.61 -43.54
N ALA A 38 -42.35 21.71 -43.09
CA ALA A 38 -42.71 21.49 -41.69
C ALA A 38 -42.41 20.07 -41.21
N LEU A 39 -42.73 19.05 -42.02
CA LEU A 39 -42.43 17.65 -41.68
C LEU A 39 -40.93 17.38 -41.64
N THR A 40 -40.17 17.92 -42.59
CA THR A 40 -38.70 17.78 -42.60
C THR A 40 -38.08 18.38 -41.33
N GLN A 41 -38.57 19.55 -40.89
CA GLN A 41 -38.12 20.19 -39.65
C GLN A 41 -38.43 19.36 -38.40
N ASP A 42 -39.65 18.82 -38.31
CA ASP A 42 -40.04 18.00 -37.16
C ASP A 42 -39.25 16.68 -37.11
N VAL A 43 -39.06 16.00 -38.25
CA VAL A 43 -38.25 14.77 -38.31
C VAL A 43 -36.82 15.00 -37.83
N GLU A 44 -36.16 16.06 -38.30
CA GLU A 44 -34.80 16.40 -37.86
C GLU A 44 -34.74 16.70 -36.36
N TYR A 45 -35.74 17.43 -35.84
CA TYR A 45 -35.86 17.72 -34.41
C TYR A 45 -36.04 16.45 -33.56
N ARG A 46 -36.91 15.52 -33.98
CA ARG A 46 -37.16 14.26 -33.29
C ARG A 46 -35.94 13.35 -33.29
N ILE A 47 -35.23 13.25 -34.41
CA ILE A 47 -33.96 12.51 -34.49
C ILE A 47 -32.93 13.12 -33.53
N GLY A 48 -32.80 14.45 -33.51
CA GLY A 48 -31.94 15.15 -32.57
C GLY A 48 -32.29 14.85 -31.11
N GLN A 49 -33.58 14.82 -30.77
CA GLN A 49 -34.06 14.50 -29.42
C GLN A 49 -33.65 13.07 -29.00
N VAL A 50 -33.84 12.07 -29.87
CA VAL A 50 -33.42 10.68 -29.62
C VAL A 50 -31.91 10.59 -29.42
N ILE A 51 -31.11 11.26 -30.26
CA ILE A 51 -29.65 11.25 -30.17
C ILE A 51 -29.17 11.87 -28.85
N ILE A 52 -29.75 12.98 -28.43
CA ILE A 52 -29.37 13.65 -27.18
C ILE A 52 -29.66 12.76 -25.96
N GLU A 53 -30.82 12.09 -25.94
CA GLU A 53 -31.15 11.16 -24.85
C GLU A 53 -30.26 9.92 -24.87
N ALA A 54 -29.97 9.35 -26.05
CA ALA A 54 -29.03 8.24 -26.19
C ALA A 54 -27.61 8.61 -25.72
N LEU A 55 -27.14 9.83 -26.03
CA LEU A 55 -25.85 10.34 -25.53
C LEU A 55 -25.83 10.49 -24.01
N ARG A 56 -26.95 10.90 -23.40
CA ARG A 56 -27.07 10.97 -21.93
C ARG A 56 -26.94 9.59 -21.30
N LEU A 57 -27.59 8.58 -21.88
CA LEU A 57 -27.52 7.19 -21.42
C LEU A 57 -26.13 6.55 -21.63
N MET A 58 -25.48 6.84 -22.75
CA MET A 58 -24.11 6.42 -23.03
C MET A 58 -23.13 6.97 -21.99
N ARG A 59 -23.23 8.27 -21.68
CA ARG A 59 -22.40 8.94 -20.67
C ARG A 59 -22.69 8.41 -19.27
N ALA A 60 -23.96 8.17 -18.93
CA ALA A 60 -24.36 7.55 -17.66
C ALA A 60 -23.76 6.14 -17.51
N SER A 61 -23.63 5.41 -18.62
CA SER A 61 -22.97 4.10 -18.69
C SER A 61 -21.43 4.16 -18.66
N ARG A 62 -20.83 5.35 -18.52
CA ARG A 62 -19.37 5.59 -18.54
C ARG A 62 -18.66 5.08 -19.81
N ARG A 63 -19.36 5.09 -20.94
CA ARG A 63 -18.81 4.72 -22.26
C ARG A 63 -18.61 5.95 -23.13
N THR A 64 -17.69 5.85 -24.08
CA THR A 64 -17.42 6.89 -25.10
C THR A 64 -17.97 6.55 -26.47
N THR A 65 -18.41 5.29 -26.66
CA THR A 65 -19.02 4.79 -27.88
C THR A 65 -20.50 4.50 -27.62
N MET A 66 -21.36 5.05 -28.48
CA MET A 66 -22.80 4.82 -28.42
C MET A 66 -23.13 3.48 -29.08
N THR A 67 -24.00 2.71 -28.43
CA THR A 67 -24.44 1.38 -28.89
C THR A 67 -25.92 1.38 -29.24
N VAL A 68 -26.38 0.37 -29.98
CA VAL A 68 -27.81 0.21 -30.33
C VAL A 68 -28.71 0.18 -29.09
N ASN A 69 -28.21 -0.39 -27.99
CA ASN A 69 -28.93 -0.44 -26.71
C ASN A 69 -29.19 0.96 -26.12
N ASP A 70 -28.29 1.92 -26.32
CA ASP A 70 -28.48 3.28 -25.82
C ASP A 70 -29.62 3.99 -26.55
N ILE A 71 -29.76 3.75 -27.86
CA ILE A 71 -30.86 4.26 -28.69
C ILE A 71 -32.17 3.55 -28.33
N SER A 72 -32.16 2.22 -28.17
CA SER A 72 -33.34 1.45 -27.75
C SER A 72 -33.88 1.92 -26.41
N LEU A 73 -33.00 2.23 -25.46
CA LEU A 73 -33.39 2.80 -24.17
C LEU A 73 -33.88 4.25 -24.31
N ALA A 74 -33.26 5.05 -25.17
CA ALA A 74 -33.72 6.42 -25.45
C ALA A 74 -35.15 6.43 -26.03
N LEU A 75 -35.47 5.53 -26.96
CA LEU A 75 -36.81 5.38 -27.51
C LEU A 75 -37.83 5.03 -26.43
N LYS A 76 -37.50 4.13 -25.50
CA LYS A 76 -38.36 3.80 -24.36
C LYS A 76 -38.59 4.98 -23.43
N VAL A 77 -37.57 5.81 -23.18
CA VAL A 77 -37.68 7.01 -22.33
C VAL A 77 -38.56 8.08 -22.99
N LEU A 78 -38.54 8.15 -24.33
CA LEU A 78 -39.35 9.07 -25.12
C LEU A 78 -40.76 8.51 -25.43
N ASP A 79 -41.15 7.40 -24.81
CA ASP A 79 -42.41 6.69 -25.05
C ASP A 79 -42.65 6.35 -26.54
N ALA A 80 -41.58 6.14 -27.30
CA ALA A 80 -41.62 5.71 -28.69
C ALA A 80 -41.65 4.18 -28.79
N GLU A 81 -42.25 3.67 -29.87
CA GLU A 81 -42.32 2.24 -30.14
C GLU A 81 -40.91 1.63 -30.29
N PRO A 82 -40.65 0.46 -29.67
CA PRO A 82 -39.34 -0.17 -29.73
C PRO A 82 -39.05 -0.74 -31.13
N LEU A 83 -37.89 -0.37 -31.68
CA LEU A 83 -37.37 -0.93 -32.92
C LEU A 83 -36.63 -2.25 -32.66
N TYR A 84 -37.14 -3.35 -33.21
CA TYR A 84 -36.54 -4.69 -33.10
C TYR A 84 -35.66 -5.04 -34.31
N GLY A 85 -34.78 -6.03 -34.16
CA GLY A 85 -33.95 -6.54 -35.25
C GLY A 85 -32.59 -5.84 -35.41
N TYR A 86 -32.25 -4.90 -34.53
CA TYR A 86 -30.96 -4.22 -34.53
C TYR A 86 -30.06 -4.78 -33.42
N ASP A 87 -28.85 -5.20 -33.79
CA ASP A 87 -27.81 -5.63 -32.85
C ASP A 87 -26.47 -4.96 -33.19
N SER A 88 -25.68 -4.65 -32.16
CA SER A 88 -24.35 -4.04 -32.33
C SER A 88 -23.32 -5.03 -32.89
N THR A 89 -23.59 -6.34 -32.80
CA THR A 89 -22.65 -7.38 -33.28
C THR A 89 -22.75 -7.65 -34.78
N ARG A 90 -23.88 -7.31 -35.42
CA ARG A 90 -24.13 -7.52 -36.85
C ARG A 90 -24.26 -6.17 -37.57
N PRO A 91 -23.21 -5.68 -38.24
CA PRO A 91 -23.31 -4.43 -38.99
C PRO A 91 -24.26 -4.59 -40.19
N LEU A 92 -25.05 -3.56 -40.46
CA LEU A 92 -25.91 -3.50 -41.65
C LEU A 92 -25.06 -3.32 -42.90
N ARG A 93 -25.41 -4.06 -43.96
CA ARG A 93 -24.81 -3.92 -45.30
C ARG A 93 -25.81 -3.23 -46.21
N PHE A 94 -25.41 -2.09 -46.75
CA PHE A 94 -26.22 -1.32 -47.69
C PHE A 94 -25.78 -1.68 -49.12
N GLY A 95 -26.69 -2.28 -49.88
CA GLY A 95 -26.54 -2.49 -51.32
C GLY A 95 -27.01 -1.24 -52.08
N GLU A 96 -26.38 -0.99 -53.22
CA GLU A 96 -26.77 0.10 -54.13
C GLU A 96 -27.47 -0.49 -55.35
N ALA A 97 -28.69 -0.01 -55.64
CA ALA A 97 -29.44 -0.35 -56.83
C ALA A 97 -29.65 0.93 -57.68
N SER A 98 -29.07 0.97 -58.87
CA SER A 98 -29.30 2.05 -59.83
C SER A 98 -30.50 1.70 -60.72
N LEU A 99 -31.66 2.27 -60.43
CA LEU A 99 -32.86 2.10 -61.26
C LEU A 99 -32.94 3.25 -62.30
N GLY A 100 -32.33 3.05 -63.47
CA GLY A 100 -32.39 4.01 -64.58
C GLY A 100 -31.59 5.30 -64.37
N PRO A 101 -31.88 6.40 -65.12
CA PRO A 101 -31.15 7.67 -65.04
C PRO A 101 -31.55 8.54 -63.82
N GLY A 102 -31.83 7.90 -62.67
CA GLY A 102 -32.28 8.54 -61.44
C GLY A 102 -31.23 8.54 -60.31
N GLN A 103 -31.65 9.03 -59.13
CA GLN A 103 -30.83 8.95 -57.91
C GLN A 103 -30.61 7.48 -57.49
N PRO A 104 -29.43 7.13 -56.94
CA PRO A 104 -29.15 5.76 -56.49
C PRO A 104 -30.02 5.40 -55.28
N LEU A 105 -30.69 4.24 -55.33
CA LEU A 105 -31.48 3.71 -54.23
C LEU A 105 -30.60 2.78 -53.39
N PHE A 106 -30.54 3.02 -52.08
CA PHE A 106 -29.87 2.14 -51.14
C PHE A 106 -30.89 1.21 -50.50
N TYR A 107 -30.57 -0.08 -50.44
CA TYR A 107 -31.39 -1.08 -49.76
C TYR A 107 -30.53 -1.87 -48.78
N ILE A 108 -31.18 -2.44 -47.76
CA ILE A 108 -30.50 -3.33 -46.81
C ILE A 108 -30.53 -4.73 -47.41
N GLU A 109 -29.36 -5.32 -47.62
CA GLU A 109 -29.27 -6.71 -48.06
C GLU A 109 -29.71 -7.64 -46.94
N ASP A 110 -30.74 -8.45 -47.18
CA ASP A 110 -31.16 -9.51 -46.26
C ASP A 110 -30.60 -10.86 -46.71
N GLU A 111 -29.77 -11.46 -45.88
CA GLU A 111 -29.16 -12.76 -46.16
C GLU A 111 -30.08 -13.86 -45.63
N GLU A 112 -30.69 -14.62 -46.55
CA GLU A 112 -31.46 -15.81 -46.19
C GLU A 112 -30.54 -16.89 -45.61
N VAL A 113 -30.86 -17.37 -44.41
CA VAL A 113 -30.07 -18.42 -43.72
C VAL A 113 -30.93 -19.67 -43.55
N ASP A 114 -30.37 -20.81 -43.95
CA ASP A 114 -31.00 -22.12 -43.74
C ASP A 114 -31.06 -22.48 -42.25
N PHE A 115 -32.22 -22.95 -41.79
CA PHE A 115 -32.46 -23.33 -40.40
C PHE A 115 -31.56 -24.49 -39.96
N GLU A 116 -31.25 -25.46 -40.83
CA GLU A 116 -30.36 -26.57 -40.47
C GLU A 116 -28.95 -26.09 -40.14
N LYS A 117 -28.48 -25.06 -40.86
CA LYS A 117 -27.18 -24.43 -40.63
C LYS A 117 -27.15 -23.67 -39.30
N LEU A 118 -28.26 -23.02 -38.93
CA LEU A 118 -28.37 -22.28 -37.67
C LEU A 118 -28.44 -23.22 -36.47
N ILE A 119 -29.20 -24.31 -36.56
CA ILE A 119 -29.35 -25.31 -35.48
C ILE A 119 -28.02 -26.02 -35.21
N ASN A 120 -27.27 -26.35 -36.26
CA ASN A 120 -25.98 -27.02 -36.14
C ASN A 120 -24.80 -26.06 -35.89
N ALA A 121 -25.07 -24.76 -35.72
CA ALA A 121 -24.03 -23.77 -35.43
C ALA A 121 -23.43 -23.99 -34.03
N PRO A 122 -22.10 -23.92 -33.87
CA PRO A 122 -21.47 -24.08 -32.57
C PRO A 122 -21.83 -22.91 -31.64
N LEU A 123 -21.95 -23.21 -30.35
CA LEU A 123 -22.21 -22.21 -29.32
C LEU A 123 -21.06 -21.19 -29.24
N PRO A 124 -21.36 -19.91 -28.96
CA PRO A 124 -20.34 -18.88 -28.79
C PRO A 124 -19.48 -19.14 -27.55
N LYS A 125 -18.23 -18.66 -27.59
CA LYS A 125 -17.32 -18.75 -26.45
C LYS A 125 -17.73 -17.76 -25.37
N VAL A 126 -17.81 -18.23 -24.12
CA VAL A 126 -18.12 -17.40 -22.97
C VAL A 126 -16.83 -16.76 -22.42
N PRO A 127 -16.78 -15.42 -22.22
CA PRO A 127 -15.67 -14.76 -21.56
C PRO A 127 -15.48 -15.22 -20.10
N ARG A 128 -14.31 -14.97 -19.52
CA ARG A 128 -14.08 -15.18 -18.08
C ARG A 128 -14.88 -14.18 -17.25
N ASP A 129 -15.21 -14.59 -16.03
CA ASP A 129 -15.82 -13.70 -15.05
C ASP A 129 -14.92 -12.50 -14.72
N MET A 130 -15.56 -11.40 -14.31
CA MET A 130 -14.88 -10.14 -14.00
C MET A 130 -13.99 -10.29 -12.76
N SER A 131 -12.70 -10.02 -12.91
CA SER A 131 -11.71 -9.98 -11.82
C SER A 131 -11.01 -8.62 -11.78
N LEU A 132 -10.64 -8.16 -10.58
CA LEU A 132 -9.89 -6.93 -10.38
C LEU A 132 -8.41 -7.23 -10.12
N THR A 133 -7.53 -6.49 -10.79
CA THR A 133 -6.08 -6.56 -10.59
C THR A 133 -5.57 -5.18 -10.19
N ALA A 134 -5.06 -5.06 -8.96
CA ALA A 134 -4.51 -3.80 -8.46
C ALA A 134 -3.00 -3.70 -8.71
N HIS A 135 -2.54 -2.48 -8.99
CA HIS A 135 -1.12 -2.16 -9.11
C HIS A 135 -0.86 -0.70 -8.69
N TRP A 136 0.39 -0.35 -8.41
CA TRP A 136 0.79 1.01 -8.09
C TRP A 136 0.87 1.86 -9.36
N LEU A 137 -0.05 2.82 -9.50
CA LEU A 137 -0.01 3.79 -10.59
C LEU A 137 1.03 4.89 -10.34
N ALA A 138 1.17 5.35 -9.09
CA ALA A 138 2.13 6.38 -8.71
C ALA A 138 2.58 6.20 -7.25
N ILE A 139 3.83 6.54 -6.98
CA ILE A 139 4.42 6.64 -5.64
C ILE A 139 5.07 8.02 -5.57
N GLU A 140 4.66 8.85 -4.61
CA GLU A 140 5.16 10.24 -4.47
C GLU A 140 5.02 11.08 -5.75
N GLY A 141 3.93 10.87 -6.51
CA GLY A 141 3.69 11.57 -7.77
C GLY A 141 4.51 11.07 -8.96
N VAL A 142 5.38 10.07 -8.77
CA VAL A 142 6.16 9.44 -9.84
C VAL A 142 5.54 8.09 -10.20
N GLN A 143 5.31 7.86 -11.49
CA GLN A 143 4.81 6.59 -11.99
C GLN A 143 5.93 5.54 -12.02
N PRO A 144 5.80 4.40 -11.34
CA PRO A 144 6.82 3.35 -11.40
C PRO A 144 6.77 2.62 -12.75
N SER A 145 7.94 2.21 -13.24
CA SER A 145 8.09 1.47 -14.50
C SER A 145 7.75 -0.02 -14.33
N ILE A 146 6.47 -0.31 -14.11
CA ILE A 146 5.92 -1.67 -14.11
C ILE A 146 5.22 -1.97 -15.43
N PRO A 147 5.09 -3.24 -15.86
CA PRO A 147 4.46 -3.60 -17.13
C PRO A 147 3.02 -3.09 -17.31
N GLN A 148 2.30 -2.84 -16.22
CA GLN A 148 0.93 -2.34 -16.23
C GLN A 148 0.83 -0.83 -16.46
N ASN A 149 1.93 -0.09 -16.22
CA ASN A 149 1.96 1.36 -16.39
C ASN A 149 2.47 1.72 -17.80
N PRO A 150 1.85 2.70 -18.48
CA PRO A 150 2.33 3.15 -19.79
C PRO A 150 3.75 3.71 -19.70
N THR A 151 4.54 3.44 -20.73
CA THR A 151 5.84 4.09 -20.88
C THR A 151 5.67 5.49 -21.46
N THR A 152 6.62 6.39 -21.18
CA THR A 152 6.62 7.76 -21.72
C THR A 152 6.68 7.83 -23.26
N ALA A 153 7.07 6.73 -23.91
CA ALA A 153 7.02 6.59 -25.37
C ALA A 153 5.60 6.27 -25.89
N GLU A 154 4.85 5.42 -25.18
CA GLU A 154 3.49 5.02 -25.54
C GLU A 154 2.47 6.15 -25.35
N SER A 155 2.65 6.99 -24.32
CA SER A 155 1.75 8.14 -24.09
C SER A 155 1.77 9.16 -25.23
N ARG A 156 2.83 9.20 -26.05
CA ARG A 156 2.96 10.14 -27.18
C ARG A 156 2.18 9.70 -28.42
N SER A 157 1.88 8.41 -28.59
CA SER A 157 1.26 7.88 -29.80
C SER A 157 -0.26 7.74 -29.71
N GLN A 158 -0.85 7.82 -28.51
CA GLN A 158 -2.29 7.64 -28.29
C GLN A 158 -3.11 8.92 -28.09
N GLU A 159 -2.48 10.09 -27.89
CA GLU A 159 -3.20 11.28 -27.44
C GLU A 159 -3.37 12.34 -28.55
N LEU A 160 -4.52 12.29 -29.24
CA LEU A 160 -5.04 13.38 -30.10
C LEU A 160 -5.74 14.50 -29.30
N LEU A 161 -5.82 14.40 -27.98
CA LEU A 161 -6.41 15.40 -27.09
C LEU A 161 -5.35 15.94 -26.14
N PRO A 162 -5.03 17.25 -26.17
CA PRO A 162 -4.05 17.84 -25.26
C PRO A 162 -4.60 17.80 -23.83
N LYS A 163 -3.94 17.07 -22.94
CA LYS A 163 -4.15 17.22 -21.50
C LYS A 163 -3.56 18.56 -21.05
N GLY A 164 -4.24 19.21 -20.11
CA GLY A 164 -3.92 20.55 -19.62
C GLY A 164 -2.47 20.69 -19.08
N PRO A 165 -2.05 21.93 -18.79
CA PRO A 165 -0.67 22.23 -18.37
C PRO A 165 -0.29 21.43 -17.12
N GLY A 166 0.75 20.60 -17.21
CA GLY A 166 1.24 19.74 -16.12
C GLY A 166 1.16 18.23 -16.38
N ALA A 167 0.45 17.81 -17.43
CA ALA A 167 0.32 16.40 -17.80
C ALA A 167 1.45 15.84 -18.68
N ASN A 168 2.44 16.66 -19.05
CA ASN A 168 3.52 16.23 -19.94
C ASN A 168 4.68 15.60 -19.14
N PRO A 169 4.90 14.27 -19.24
CA PRO A 169 6.04 13.59 -18.60
C PRO A 169 7.39 14.01 -19.21
N ALA A 170 7.36 14.68 -20.37
CA ALA A 170 8.52 15.15 -21.10
C ALA A 170 9.41 16.14 -20.31
N LEU A 171 8.86 16.83 -19.31
CA LEU A 171 9.64 17.74 -18.46
C LEU A 171 10.56 17.00 -17.48
N ALA A 172 10.20 15.78 -17.08
CA ALA A 172 11.04 14.93 -16.24
C ALA A 172 12.15 14.24 -17.05
N ALA A 173 11.90 13.89 -18.30
CA ALA A 173 12.88 13.26 -19.19
C ALA A 173 14.02 14.21 -19.62
N LEU A 174 13.74 15.52 -19.76
CA LEU A 174 14.77 16.52 -20.07
C LEU A 174 15.81 16.69 -18.92
N ALA A 175 15.50 16.19 -17.72
CA ALA A 175 16.37 16.24 -16.55
C ALA A 175 17.36 15.06 -16.44
N GLY A 176 17.40 14.14 -17.43
CA GLY A 176 18.48 13.17 -17.60
C GLY A 176 18.62 12.09 -16.52
N ASN A 177 17.51 11.62 -15.93
CA ASN A 177 17.56 10.68 -14.80
C ASN A 177 17.13 9.24 -15.17
N ASP A 178 17.70 8.68 -16.24
CA ASP A 178 17.58 7.27 -16.62
C ASP A 178 18.41 6.37 -15.68
N ASN A 179 17.94 6.18 -14.46
CA ASN A 179 18.44 5.13 -13.59
C ASN A 179 17.28 4.46 -12.82
N PRO A 180 17.04 3.15 -12.97
CA PRO A 180 15.94 2.42 -12.32
C PRO A 180 16.24 2.05 -10.85
N SER A 181 17.23 2.66 -10.21
CA SER A 181 17.32 2.66 -8.76
C SER A 181 16.50 3.84 -8.25
N MET A 182 15.64 3.61 -7.26
CA MET A 182 15.03 4.68 -6.47
C MET A 182 16.15 5.57 -5.92
N LYS A 183 16.55 6.59 -6.68
CA LYS A 183 17.18 7.79 -6.17
C LYS A 183 16.03 8.73 -5.86
N PRO A 184 15.62 8.90 -4.60
CA PRO A 184 14.78 10.02 -4.22
C PRO A 184 15.67 11.25 -4.30
N SER A 185 15.84 11.76 -5.52
CA SER A 185 16.45 13.06 -5.76
C SER A 185 15.54 13.89 -6.66
N VAL A 186 14.23 13.70 -6.51
CA VAL A 186 13.34 14.85 -6.60
C VAL A 186 13.77 15.72 -5.42
N LYS A 187 14.44 16.85 -5.69
CA LYS A 187 14.55 17.91 -4.70
C LYS A 187 13.10 18.25 -4.36
N HIS A 188 12.56 17.69 -3.28
CA HIS A 188 11.22 18.04 -2.84
C HIS A 188 11.22 19.55 -2.76
N ILE A 189 10.23 20.18 -3.39
CA ILE A 189 10.10 21.63 -3.41
C ILE A 189 9.60 22.01 -2.01
N VAL A 190 10.51 21.95 -1.04
CA VAL A 190 10.23 22.28 0.35
C VAL A 190 10.08 23.80 0.43
N SER A 191 8.97 24.26 0.98
CA SER A 191 8.76 25.69 1.21
C SER A 191 9.74 26.22 2.26
N LYS A 192 10.02 27.52 2.25
CA LYS A 192 10.85 28.16 3.29
C LYS A 192 10.31 27.90 4.70
N GLU A 193 8.99 27.85 4.85
CA GLU A 193 8.32 27.57 6.13
C GLU A 193 8.57 26.13 6.60
N LEU A 194 8.51 25.14 5.71
CA LEU A 194 8.79 23.75 6.05
C LEU A 194 10.27 23.55 6.42
N VAL A 195 11.19 24.29 5.78
CA VAL A 195 12.62 24.28 6.16
C VAL A 195 12.79 24.86 7.57
N LEU A 196 12.21 26.03 7.86
CA LEU A 196 12.27 26.63 9.20
C LEU A 196 11.64 25.74 10.27
N TYR A 197 10.53 25.06 9.94
CA TYR A 197 9.89 24.08 10.81
C TYR A 197 10.85 22.91 11.11
N PHE A 198 11.47 22.35 10.07
CA PHE A 198 12.43 21.27 10.22
C PHE A 198 13.64 21.68 11.07
N GLU A 199 14.24 22.85 10.82
CA GLU A 199 15.34 23.39 11.61
C GLU A 199 14.95 23.61 13.08
N LYS A 200 13.74 24.12 13.33
CA LYS A 200 13.24 24.34 14.70
C LYS A 200 13.04 23.02 15.44
N ILE A 201 12.57 21.98 14.76
CA ILE A 201 12.48 20.63 15.35
C ILE A 201 13.86 20.08 15.65
N GLN A 202 14.81 20.19 14.73
CA GLN A 202 16.18 19.71 14.94
C GLN A 202 16.81 20.37 16.17
N ALA A 203 16.67 21.69 16.31
CA ALA A 203 17.17 22.43 17.45
C ALA A 203 16.49 22.00 18.76
N ALA A 204 15.16 21.90 18.78
CA ALA A 204 14.40 21.53 19.98
C ALA A 204 14.66 20.07 20.43
N ILE A 205 14.95 19.16 19.49
CA ILE A 205 15.22 17.76 19.78
C ILE A 205 16.64 17.54 20.32
N LEU A 206 17.62 18.28 19.82
CA LEU A 206 19.03 18.11 20.19
C LEU A 206 19.49 18.94 21.40
N ASP A 207 18.67 19.87 21.89
CA ASP A 207 18.97 20.63 23.10
C ASP A 207 18.94 19.70 24.33
N ASP A 208 20.08 19.53 25.01
CA ASP A 208 20.27 18.66 26.19
C ASP A 208 20.13 19.41 27.52
N SER A 209 19.67 20.67 27.50
CA SER A 209 19.49 21.45 28.72
C SER A 209 18.43 20.79 29.63
N PRO A 210 18.69 20.61 30.94
CA PRO A 210 17.76 19.97 31.87
C PRO A 210 16.59 20.88 32.30
N ASP A 211 16.51 22.09 31.76
CA ASP A 211 15.46 23.06 32.06
C ASP A 211 14.08 22.50 31.69
N GLU A 212 13.11 22.62 32.61
CA GLU A 212 11.76 22.10 32.40
C GLU A 212 11.10 22.68 31.15
N GLU A 213 11.40 23.93 30.80
CA GLU A 213 10.91 24.58 29.59
C GLU A 213 11.44 23.90 28.31
N VAL A 214 12.72 23.51 28.30
CA VAL A 214 13.37 22.83 27.16
C VAL A 214 12.80 21.42 26.99
N VAL A 215 12.61 20.69 28.10
CA VAL A 215 11.96 19.37 28.07
C VAL A 215 10.53 19.47 27.53
N ARG A 216 9.78 20.50 27.92
CA ARG A 216 8.43 20.75 27.38
C ARG A 216 8.46 21.10 25.91
N LEU A 217 9.40 21.91 25.45
CA LEU A 217 9.58 22.24 24.03
C LEU A 217 9.92 20.99 23.21
N ARG A 218 10.76 20.10 23.73
CA ARG A 218 11.09 18.83 23.10
C ARG A 218 9.87 17.93 22.93
N GLN A 219 9.08 17.78 23.99
CA GLN A 219 7.83 17.01 23.95
C GLN A 219 6.81 17.64 22.99
N ALA A 220 6.70 18.97 22.96
CA ALA A 220 5.83 19.67 22.02
C ALA A 220 6.28 19.48 20.57
N ALA A 221 7.59 19.49 20.30
CA ALA A 221 8.13 19.21 18.96
C ALA A 221 7.82 17.77 18.51
N LEU A 222 7.99 16.77 19.38
CA LEU A 222 7.61 15.39 19.08
C LEU A 222 6.10 15.22 18.89
N GLY A 223 5.28 15.90 19.69
CA GLY A 223 3.82 15.95 19.53
C GLY A 223 3.41 16.57 18.19
N SER A 224 4.10 17.64 17.78
CA SER A 224 3.89 18.27 16.47
C SER A 224 4.14 17.29 15.31
N VAL A 225 5.24 16.51 15.37
CA VAL A 225 5.54 15.50 14.34
C VAL A 225 4.49 14.37 14.31
N ARG A 226 3.95 14.02 15.47
CA ARG A 226 2.95 12.95 15.61
C ARG A 226 1.59 13.31 15.00
N ASP A 227 1.16 14.56 15.13
CA ASP A 227 -0.21 14.96 14.78
C ASP A 227 -0.31 15.81 13.49
N ASP A 228 0.78 16.42 13.02
CA ASP A 228 0.75 17.31 11.85
C ASP A 228 0.58 16.55 10.51
N PRO A 229 -0.46 16.86 9.71
CA PRO A 229 -0.70 16.24 8.40
C PRO A 229 0.19 16.79 7.27
N GLY A 230 0.81 17.96 7.41
CA GLY A 230 1.55 18.65 6.36
C GLY A 230 2.97 18.13 6.10
N LEU A 231 3.41 17.10 6.83
CA LEU A 231 4.82 16.70 6.89
C LEU A 231 5.28 15.73 5.80
N HIS A 232 4.41 15.36 4.87
CA HIS A 232 4.70 14.33 3.86
C HIS A 232 5.98 14.63 3.06
N GLN A 233 6.19 15.88 2.65
CA GLN A 233 7.39 16.29 1.91
C GLN A 233 8.67 16.27 2.76
N LEU A 234 8.56 16.35 4.09
CA LEU A 234 9.68 16.32 5.03
C LEU A 234 10.06 14.90 5.46
N VAL A 235 9.19 13.91 5.25
CA VAL A 235 9.44 12.51 5.66
C VAL A 235 10.81 12.00 5.17
N PRO A 236 11.22 12.14 3.90
CA PRO A 236 12.53 11.66 3.45
C PRO A 236 13.69 12.36 4.16
N TYR A 237 13.54 13.64 4.49
CA TYR A 237 14.55 14.43 5.21
C TYR A 237 14.65 13.99 6.67
N PHE A 238 13.53 13.74 7.34
CA PHE A 238 13.54 13.18 8.68
C PHE A 238 14.22 11.81 8.73
N ILE A 239 13.95 10.93 7.76
CA ILE A 239 14.55 9.60 7.71
C ILE A 239 16.05 9.70 7.46
N ASN A 240 16.48 10.51 6.49
CA ASN A 240 17.90 10.74 6.23
C ASN A 240 18.60 11.35 7.45
N TYR A 241 17.95 12.29 8.13
CA TYR A 241 18.47 12.89 9.36
C TYR A 241 18.61 11.87 10.49
N ILE A 242 17.61 11.02 10.71
CA ILE A 242 17.67 9.94 11.71
C ILE A 242 18.81 8.97 11.36
N MET A 243 18.93 8.57 10.09
CA MET A 243 20.02 7.70 9.63
C MET A 243 21.39 8.34 9.88
N ASP A 244 21.58 9.58 9.48
CA ASP A 244 22.83 10.32 9.60
C ASP A 244 23.27 10.49 11.06
N ARG A 245 22.33 10.91 11.94
CA ARG A 245 22.60 11.07 13.37
C ARG A 245 22.88 9.76 14.07
N VAL A 246 22.15 8.70 13.75
CA VAL A 246 22.41 7.38 14.35
C VAL A 246 23.76 6.81 13.90
N THR A 247 24.20 7.07 12.66
CA THR A 247 25.50 6.55 12.19
C THR A 247 26.71 7.34 12.68
N HIS A 248 26.58 8.67 12.82
CA HIS A 248 27.71 9.54 13.21
C HIS A 248 27.82 9.76 14.73
N ASN A 249 26.73 9.60 15.48
CA ASN A 249 26.68 9.86 16.93
C ASN A 249 26.33 8.59 17.72
N LEU A 250 27.03 7.48 17.46
CA LEU A 250 26.86 6.23 18.25
C LEU A 250 27.37 6.34 19.70
N ASP A 251 28.19 7.36 19.95
CA ASP A 251 28.84 7.65 21.23
C ASP A 251 27.94 8.46 22.18
N ASP A 252 26.81 8.99 21.70
CA ASP A 252 25.92 9.83 22.49
C ASP A 252 24.54 9.16 22.66
N THR A 253 24.30 8.63 23.86
CA THR A 253 23.05 7.94 24.21
C THR A 253 21.84 8.87 24.17
N PHE A 254 22.02 10.16 24.48
CA PHE A 254 20.93 11.13 24.48
C PHE A 254 20.42 11.34 23.05
N VAL A 255 21.32 11.63 22.10
CA VAL A 255 20.97 11.82 20.69
C VAL A 255 20.26 10.59 20.12
N LEU A 256 20.77 9.38 20.41
CA LEU A 256 20.14 8.14 19.95
C LEU A 256 18.72 7.95 20.51
N LYS A 257 18.52 8.24 21.80
CA LYS A 257 17.20 8.18 22.44
C LYS A 257 16.22 9.14 21.78
N GLN A 258 16.67 10.35 21.47
CA GLN A 258 15.85 11.35 20.76
C GLN A 258 15.51 10.92 19.33
N MET A 259 16.44 10.31 18.60
CA MET A 259 16.15 9.79 17.25
C MET A 259 15.15 8.63 17.26
N MET A 260 15.20 7.77 18.28
CA MET A 260 14.21 6.71 18.49
C MET A 260 12.83 7.28 18.87
N ALA A 261 12.79 8.32 19.71
CA ALA A 261 11.54 9.02 20.03
C ALA A 261 10.92 9.70 18.80
N LEU A 262 11.74 10.34 17.96
CA LEU A 262 11.31 10.92 16.69
C LEU A 262 10.78 9.85 15.73
N THR A 263 11.47 8.71 15.64
CA THR A 263 11.01 7.54 14.88
C THR A 263 9.64 7.06 15.37
N ASN A 264 9.43 7.00 16.69
CA ASN A 264 8.14 6.65 17.26
C ASN A 264 7.04 7.66 16.88
N ALA A 265 7.32 8.96 16.98
CA ALA A 265 6.37 10.01 16.63
C ALA A 265 5.95 9.92 15.15
N LEU A 266 6.91 9.67 14.24
CA LEU A 266 6.61 9.44 12.81
C LEU A 266 5.72 8.22 12.60
N ILE A 267 5.98 7.10 13.30
CA ILE A 267 5.20 5.86 13.16
C ILE A 267 3.79 6.02 13.75
N GLU A 268 3.61 6.80 14.80
CA GLU A 268 2.30 7.05 15.42
C GLU A 268 1.40 7.95 14.57
N ASN A 269 2.00 8.77 13.70
CA ASN A 269 1.26 9.62 12.78
C ASN A 269 0.47 8.77 11.76
N LYS A 270 -0.85 9.00 11.72
CA LYS A 270 -1.80 8.28 10.84
C LYS A 270 -1.97 8.92 9.47
N THR A 271 -1.65 10.21 9.34
CA THR A 271 -1.82 10.97 8.10
C THR A 271 -0.64 10.79 7.15
N LEU A 272 0.50 10.29 7.65
CA LEU A 272 1.69 10.01 6.86
C LEU A 272 1.67 8.58 6.28
N PHE A 273 1.85 8.49 4.97
CA PHE A 273 2.06 7.21 4.28
C PHE A 273 3.54 6.81 4.33
N LEU A 274 3.89 5.95 5.29
CA LEU A 274 5.28 5.53 5.54
C LEU A 274 5.65 4.16 4.95
N ASP A 275 4.72 3.48 4.27
CA ASP A 275 4.94 2.14 3.73
C ASP A 275 6.15 2.04 2.78
N PRO A 276 6.40 2.99 1.85
CA PRO A 276 7.58 2.97 1.00
C PRO A 276 8.89 3.09 1.80
N TYR A 277 8.81 3.73 2.97
CA TYR A 277 9.93 4.09 3.82
C TYR A 277 10.16 3.12 4.98
N ALA A 278 9.31 2.10 5.16
CA ALA A 278 9.40 1.17 6.28
C ALA A 278 10.74 0.42 6.35
N SER A 279 11.30 0.00 5.21
CA SER A 279 12.61 -0.68 5.19
C SER A 279 13.76 0.28 5.51
N PRO A 280 13.89 1.46 4.89
CA PRO A 280 14.87 2.47 5.29
C PRO A 280 14.77 2.88 6.77
N LEU A 281 13.56 3.08 7.29
CA LEU A 281 13.32 3.47 8.68
C LEU A 281 13.74 2.37 9.67
N SER A 282 13.62 1.09 9.29
CA SER A 282 14.03 -0.02 10.14
C SER A 282 15.55 -0.13 10.32
N ALA A 283 16.36 0.37 9.38
CA ALA A 283 17.82 0.26 9.41
C ALA A 283 18.47 0.99 10.60
N PRO A 284 18.22 2.29 10.86
CA PRO A 284 18.79 2.97 12.02
C PRO A 284 18.30 2.37 13.35
N VAL A 285 17.05 1.92 13.42
CA VAL A 285 16.52 1.25 14.62
C VAL A 285 17.25 -0.07 14.88
N LEU A 286 17.50 -0.88 13.85
CA LEU A 286 18.30 -2.10 13.96
C LEU A 286 19.75 -1.80 14.37
N THR A 287 20.34 -0.70 13.90
CA THR A 287 21.68 -0.27 14.33
C THR A 287 21.71 0.06 15.82
N CYS A 288 20.76 0.86 16.33
CA CYS A 288 20.66 1.16 17.77
C CYS A 288 20.43 -0.10 18.61
N LEU A 289 19.67 -1.06 18.08
CA LEU A 289 19.41 -2.33 18.74
C LEU A 289 20.68 -3.22 18.80
N MET A 290 21.43 -3.32 17.69
CA MET A 290 22.52 -4.28 17.46
C MET A 290 23.94 -3.69 17.57
N ALA A 291 24.08 -2.44 18.00
CA ALA A 291 25.37 -1.79 18.13
C ALA A 291 26.26 -2.49 19.18
N ARG A 292 27.54 -2.72 18.81
CA ARG A 292 28.55 -3.37 19.67
C ARG A 292 28.90 -2.52 20.89
N LYS A 293 28.97 -1.21 20.71
CA LYS A 293 29.19 -0.21 21.77
C LYS A 293 28.20 0.92 21.52
N LEU A 294 27.56 1.38 22.59
CA LEU A 294 26.65 2.53 22.62
C LEU A 294 27.18 3.41 23.74
N GLY A 295 27.46 4.68 23.48
CA GLY A 295 28.04 5.54 24.52
C GLY A 295 29.55 5.38 24.71
N THR A 296 30.18 6.39 25.31
CA THR A 296 31.59 6.38 25.71
C THR A 296 31.83 5.87 27.13
N ASP A 297 30.80 5.94 27.99
CA ASP A 297 30.91 5.66 29.42
C ASP A 297 30.42 4.26 29.78
N ASP A 298 31.28 3.47 30.43
CA ASP A 298 30.98 2.13 30.95
C ASP A 298 30.49 2.16 32.42
N SER A 299 30.00 3.31 32.89
CA SER A 299 29.44 3.42 34.25
C SER A 299 28.17 2.58 34.38
N THR A 300 27.85 2.10 35.59
CA THR A 300 26.65 1.27 35.83
C THR A 300 25.34 1.98 35.45
N ALA A 301 25.29 3.30 35.60
CA ALA A 301 24.15 4.12 35.18
C ALA A 301 24.05 4.22 33.65
N ALA A 302 25.19 4.42 32.97
CA ALA A 302 25.24 4.46 31.51
C ALA A 302 24.86 3.12 30.88
N LEU A 303 25.31 1.99 31.45
CA LEU A 303 24.92 0.66 31.01
C LEU A 303 23.40 0.47 31.08
N LYS A 304 22.76 0.90 32.17
CA LYS A 304 21.30 0.82 32.31
C LYS A 304 20.59 1.62 31.22
N GLU A 305 21.05 2.84 30.93
CA GLU A 305 20.49 3.68 29.87
C GLU A 305 20.67 3.05 28.47
N GLN A 306 21.82 2.41 28.21
CA GLN A 306 22.03 1.67 26.96
C GLN A 306 21.06 0.49 26.82
N TYR A 307 20.73 -0.23 27.90
CA TYR A 307 19.73 -1.30 27.88
C TYR A 307 18.31 -0.77 27.67
N ASP A 308 17.96 0.35 28.29
CA ASP A 308 16.68 1.04 28.08
C ASP A 308 16.52 1.50 26.62
N LEU A 309 17.59 2.04 26.02
CA LEU A 309 17.62 2.42 24.61
C LEU A 309 17.41 1.21 23.68
N ARG A 310 18.06 0.08 23.97
CA ARG A 310 17.87 -1.18 23.21
C ARG A 310 16.44 -1.70 23.34
N GLN A 311 15.83 -1.60 24.52
CA GLN A 311 14.44 -1.99 24.73
C GLN A 311 13.48 -1.10 23.93
N LEU A 312 13.71 0.22 23.92
CA LEU A 312 12.94 1.15 23.09
C LEU A 312 13.08 0.80 21.61
N ALA A 313 14.32 0.59 21.12
CA ALA A 313 14.57 0.19 19.74
C ALA A 313 13.87 -1.13 19.37
N ALA A 314 13.91 -2.14 20.25
CA ALA A 314 13.22 -3.41 20.01
C ALA A 314 11.70 -3.23 19.87
N SER A 315 11.10 -2.43 20.76
CA SER A 315 9.67 -2.12 20.68
C SER A 315 9.29 -1.42 19.37
N LEU A 316 10.17 -0.53 18.86
CA LEU A 316 9.99 0.15 17.58
C LEU A 316 10.10 -0.82 16.40
N VAL A 317 11.08 -1.73 16.40
CA VAL A 317 11.18 -2.80 15.39
C VAL A 317 9.88 -3.63 15.38
N GLY A 318 9.34 -3.98 16.54
CA GLY A 318 8.08 -4.71 16.65
C GLY A 318 6.87 -3.93 16.13
N ARG A 319 6.80 -2.62 16.42
CA ARG A 319 5.75 -1.72 15.86
C ARG A 319 5.85 -1.63 14.34
N ILE A 320 7.05 -1.44 13.79
CA ILE A 320 7.32 -1.40 12.35
C ILE A 320 6.92 -2.74 11.70
N ALA A 321 7.37 -3.86 12.28
CA ALA A 321 7.10 -5.20 11.76
C ALA A 321 5.61 -5.51 11.72
N ARG A 322 4.83 -5.11 12.74
CA ARG A 322 3.38 -5.33 12.80
C ARG A 322 2.60 -4.38 11.90
N LYS A 323 2.90 -3.08 11.94
CA LYS A 323 2.14 -2.05 11.18
C LYS A 323 2.31 -2.23 9.66
N TYR A 324 3.52 -2.54 9.20
CA TYR A 324 3.84 -2.61 7.77
C TYR A 324 3.91 -4.03 7.21
N ALA A 325 3.52 -5.05 7.98
CA ALA A 325 3.46 -6.44 7.49
C ALA A 325 2.46 -6.62 6.34
N ALA A 326 1.31 -5.93 6.40
CA ALA A 326 0.26 -6.04 5.38
C ALA A 326 0.72 -5.50 4.01
N SER A 327 1.44 -4.37 4.02
CA SER A 327 1.94 -3.74 2.79
C SER A 327 3.21 -4.38 2.27
N ASN A 328 4.06 -4.91 3.17
CA ASN A 328 5.31 -5.58 2.82
C ASN A 328 5.46 -6.92 3.57
N ASN A 329 4.95 -7.99 2.94
CA ASN A 329 5.07 -9.35 3.43
C ASN A 329 6.54 -9.81 3.64
N GLY A 330 7.52 -9.16 2.99
CA GLY A 330 8.94 -9.47 3.14
C GLY A 330 9.63 -8.79 4.32
N LEU A 331 9.04 -7.73 4.90
CA LEU A 331 9.68 -6.94 5.94
C LEU A 331 9.85 -7.72 7.26
N ARG A 332 8.76 -8.29 7.78
CA ARG A 332 8.78 -9.05 9.05
C ARG A 332 9.74 -10.25 9.01
N PRO A 333 9.75 -11.10 7.95
CA PRO A 333 10.76 -12.16 7.82
C PRO A 333 12.19 -11.63 7.74
N LYS A 334 12.43 -10.51 7.05
CA LYS A 334 13.76 -9.89 6.94
C LYS A 334 14.27 -9.41 8.30
N LEU A 335 13.44 -8.72 9.09
CA LEU A 335 13.80 -8.24 10.44
C LEU A 335 14.10 -9.42 11.38
N THR A 336 13.20 -10.40 11.41
CA THR A 336 13.33 -11.64 12.22
C THR A 336 14.62 -12.38 11.87
N ARG A 337 14.93 -12.54 10.57
CA ARG A 337 16.14 -13.22 10.10
C ARG A 337 17.42 -12.47 10.51
N THR A 338 17.41 -11.13 10.45
CA THR A 338 18.55 -10.33 10.91
C THR A 338 18.78 -10.56 12.40
N CYS A 339 17.77 -10.42 13.25
CA CYS A 339 17.90 -10.67 14.69
C CYS A 339 18.38 -12.10 14.99
N LEU A 340 17.83 -13.11 14.31
CA LEU A 340 18.26 -14.50 14.47
C LEU A 340 19.74 -14.71 14.10
N LYS A 341 20.22 -14.07 13.02
CA LYS A 341 21.62 -14.16 12.60
C LYS A 341 22.58 -13.65 13.68
N TYR A 342 22.24 -12.56 14.37
CA TYR A 342 23.06 -12.03 15.47
C TYR A 342 22.94 -12.87 16.74
N PHE A 343 21.77 -13.44 17.01
CA PHE A 343 21.56 -14.32 18.17
C PHE A 343 22.37 -15.62 18.09
N LEU A 344 22.50 -16.20 16.90
CA LEU A 344 23.24 -17.46 16.69
C LEU A 344 24.76 -17.28 16.58
N ASP A 345 25.29 -16.06 16.64
CA ASP A 345 26.73 -15.80 16.53
C ASP A 345 27.37 -15.71 17.94
N PRO A 346 28.20 -16.70 18.35
CA PRO A 346 28.78 -16.76 19.69
C PRO A 346 29.89 -15.73 19.91
N THR A 347 30.33 -15.01 18.88
CA THR A 347 31.40 -14.01 18.98
C THR A 347 30.89 -12.63 19.41
N LYS A 348 29.58 -12.45 19.55
CA LYS A 348 28.96 -11.15 19.84
C LYS A 348 28.95 -10.82 21.34
N PRO A 349 29.06 -9.53 21.70
CA PRO A 349 28.98 -9.13 23.10
C PRO A 349 27.57 -9.36 23.68
N PRO A 350 27.44 -9.59 25.01
CA PRO A 350 26.16 -9.87 25.66
C PRO A 350 25.06 -8.83 25.38
N ALA A 351 25.45 -7.55 25.29
CA ALA A 351 24.54 -6.45 25.02
C ALA A 351 23.88 -6.54 23.61
N VAL A 352 24.60 -7.04 22.61
CA VAL A 352 24.05 -7.28 21.26
C VAL A 352 23.15 -8.51 21.26
N LEU A 353 23.53 -9.57 22.00
CA LEU A 353 22.69 -10.77 22.14
C LEU A 353 21.35 -10.44 22.81
N TYR A 354 21.37 -9.60 23.85
CA TYR A 354 20.15 -9.09 24.50
C TYR A 354 19.24 -8.37 23.50
N GLY A 355 19.79 -7.43 22.74
CA GLY A 355 19.03 -6.73 21.69
C GLY A 355 18.47 -7.69 20.63
N ALA A 356 19.22 -8.76 20.29
CA ALA A 356 18.83 -9.70 19.26
C ALA A 356 17.63 -10.54 19.70
N ILE A 357 17.63 -10.98 20.96
CA ILE A 357 16.51 -11.71 21.58
C ILE A 357 15.28 -10.81 21.70
N GLN A 358 15.43 -9.60 22.23
CA GLN A 358 14.30 -8.70 22.40
C GLN A 358 13.71 -8.25 21.04
N GLY A 359 14.57 -8.01 20.04
CA GLY A 359 14.12 -7.72 18.67
C GLY A 359 13.41 -8.89 18.02
N LEU A 360 13.89 -10.12 18.22
CA LEU A 360 13.26 -11.34 17.72
C LEU A 360 11.89 -11.56 18.36
N PHE A 361 11.78 -11.33 19.66
CA PHE A 361 10.53 -11.37 20.40
C PHE A 361 9.52 -10.34 19.87
N GLU A 362 9.90 -9.07 19.77
CA GLU A 362 8.99 -7.98 19.35
C GLU A 362 8.59 -8.05 17.86
N ALA A 363 9.51 -8.44 16.97
CA ALA A 363 9.25 -8.52 15.53
C ALA A 363 8.57 -9.84 15.11
N GLY A 364 9.02 -10.95 15.69
CA GLY A 364 8.58 -12.29 15.35
C GLY A 364 7.33 -12.72 16.12
N GLY A 365 7.11 -12.20 17.32
CA GLY A 365 6.03 -12.62 18.23
C GLY A 365 6.34 -13.95 18.92
N ALA A 366 5.39 -14.43 19.74
CA ALA A 366 5.54 -15.63 20.56
C ALA A 366 5.89 -16.90 19.75
N GLU A 367 5.29 -17.08 18.57
CA GLU A 367 5.57 -18.23 17.70
C GLU A 367 7.01 -18.25 17.18
N ALA A 368 7.60 -17.08 16.90
CA ALA A 368 8.99 -17.01 16.48
C ALA A 368 9.95 -17.39 17.62
N VAL A 369 9.64 -16.98 18.86
CA VAL A 369 10.42 -17.39 20.04
C VAL A 369 10.28 -18.89 20.27
N ARG A 370 9.06 -19.42 20.17
CA ARG A 370 8.77 -20.85 20.33
C ARG A 370 9.55 -21.73 19.35
N VAL A 371 9.60 -21.37 18.07
CA VAL A 371 10.23 -22.18 17.03
C VAL A 371 11.75 -21.93 16.92
N LEU A 372 12.18 -20.66 16.99
CA LEU A 372 13.57 -20.28 16.68
C LEU A 372 14.46 -20.15 17.91
N VAL A 373 13.93 -19.65 19.03
CA VAL A 373 14.73 -19.44 20.25
C VAL A 373 14.84 -20.75 21.01
N LEU A 374 13.73 -21.39 21.39
CA LEU A 374 13.74 -22.59 22.25
C LEU A 374 14.66 -23.70 21.73
N ARG A 375 14.65 -23.96 20.41
CA ARG A 375 15.51 -24.97 19.78
C ARG A 375 17.00 -24.69 19.94
N ASN A 376 17.38 -23.42 19.96
CA ASN A 376 18.78 -22.99 20.00
C ASN A 376 19.23 -22.57 21.41
N LEU A 377 18.38 -22.67 22.43
CA LEU A 377 18.72 -22.27 23.80
C LEU A 377 19.75 -23.21 24.46
N LYS A 378 19.65 -24.53 24.28
CA LYS A 378 20.64 -25.48 24.81
C LYS A 378 22.08 -25.20 24.35
N PRO A 379 22.38 -25.12 23.04
CA PRO A 379 23.73 -24.79 22.60
C PRO A 379 24.14 -23.37 23.02
N PHE A 380 23.20 -22.43 23.13
CA PHE A 380 23.47 -21.07 23.61
C PHE A 380 23.87 -21.04 25.11
N ASP A 381 23.20 -21.84 25.95
CA ASP A 381 23.51 -21.95 27.39
C ASP A 381 24.91 -22.52 27.62
N GLU A 382 25.27 -23.56 26.87
CA GLU A 382 26.58 -24.22 26.95
C GLU A 382 27.73 -23.32 26.46
N HIS A 383 27.55 -22.64 25.32
CA HIS A 383 28.64 -21.90 24.68
C HIS A 383 28.78 -20.44 25.13
N ILE A 384 27.70 -19.81 25.63
CA ILE A 384 27.68 -18.37 25.93
C ILE A 384 27.39 -18.13 27.42
N LEU A 385 26.30 -18.69 27.95
CA LEU A 385 25.88 -18.40 29.33
C LEU A 385 26.81 -19.04 30.37
N THR A 386 27.30 -20.26 30.13
CA THR A 386 28.21 -20.97 31.05
C THR A 386 29.57 -20.28 31.20
N PRO A 387 30.28 -19.88 30.11
CA PRO A 387 31.52 -19.11 30.22
C PRO A 387 31.34 -17.72 30.84
N LEU A 388 30.19 -17.06 30.59
CA LEU A 388 29.88 -15.74 31.17
C LEU A 388 29.62 -15.84 32.68
N ARG A 389 28.90 -16.89 33.13
CA ARG A 389 28.69 -17.18 34.55
C ARG A 389 30.02 -17.44 35.28
N GLN A 390 30.93 -18.18 34.65
CA GLN A 390 32.26 -18.49 35.22
C GLN A 390 33.19 -17.27 35.27
N SER A 391 33.04 -16.33 34.34
CA SER A 391 33.88 -15.14 34.27
C SER A 391 33.45 -14.04 35.26
N SER A 392 32.15 -13.78 35.43
CA SER A 392 31.60 -12.81 36.41
C SER A 392 30.08 -12.96 36.58
N GLU A 393 29.63 -13.67 37.61
CA GLU A 393 28.20 -13.90 37.90
C GLU A 393 27.43 -12.63 38.31
N SER A 394 28.13 -11.59 38.77
CA SER A 394 27.57 -10.29 39.18
C SER A 394 27.57 -9.23 38.09
N ASP A 395 27.97 -9.55 36.86
CA ASP A 395 27.95 -8.58 35.77
C ASP A 395 26.50 -8.23 35.40
N ILE A 396 26.18 -6.93 35.39
CA ILE A 396 24.87 -6.39 35.01
C ILE A 396 24.47 -6.89 33.61
N ASN A 397 25.45 -7.05 32.72
CA ASN A 397 25.24 -7.53 31.36
C ASN A 397 24.69 -8.96 31.31
N TYR A 398 25.21 -9.84 32.18
CA TYR A 398 24.75 -11.22 32.28
C TYR A 398 23.34 -11.28 32.87
N GLN A 399 23.06 -10.51 33.93
CA GLN A 399 21.74 -10.46 34.54
C GLN A 399 20.67 -9.96 33.56
N MET A 400 20.94 -8.88 32.83
CA MET A 400 20.03 -8.33 31.82
C MET A 400 19.81 -9.30 30.65
N LEU A 401 20.85 -9.97 30.16
CA LEU A 401 20.72 -10.97 29.10
C LEU A 401 19.80 -12.12 29.52
N VAL A 402 20.03 -12.67 30.70
CA VAL A 402 19.22 -13.77 31.22
C VAL A 402 17.77 -13.31 31.47
N GLN A 403 17.57 -12.10 32.00
CA GLN A 403 16.23 -11.52 32.17
C GLN A 403 15.51 -11.33 30.82
N GLY A 404 16.22 -10.87 29.79
CA GLY A 404 15.67 -10.73 28.43
C GLY A 404 15.25 -12.07 27.82
N ILE A 405 16.04 -13.13 28.01
CA ILE A 405 15.69 -14.49 27.57
C ILE A 405 14.45 -15.00 28.31
N VAL A 406 14.42 -14.86 29.64
CA VAL A 406 13.27 -15.30 30.45
C VAL A 406 12.01 -14.51 30.06
N HIS A 407 12.12 -13.20 29.82
CA HIS A 407 11.01 -12.38 29.35
C HIS A 407 10.49 -12.84 27.98
N ALA A 408 11.39 -13.08 27.02
CA ALA A 408 11.01 -13.60 25.70
C ALA A 408 10.34 -14.97 25.80
N VAL A 409 10.86 -15.89 26.61
CA VAL A 409 10.27 -17.22 26.82
C VAL A 409 8.93 -17.14 27.54
N SER A 410 8.78 -16.23 28.52
CA SER A 410 7.54 -16.02 29.25
C SER A 410 6.37 -15.61 28.34
N SER A 411 6.66 -14.95 27.22
CA SER A 411 5.65 -14.56 26.22
C SER A 411 5.00 -15.72 25.46
N ILE A 412 5.58 -16.92 25.55
CA ILE A 412 5.05 -18.14 24.91
C ILE A 412 3.82 -18.65 25.67
N ALA A 413 3.73 -18.36 26.97
CA ALA A 413 2.53 -18.67 27.74
C ALA A 413 1.36 -17.85 27.15
N PRO A 414 0.27 -18.49 26.71
CA PRO A 414 -0.88 -17.76 26.23
C PRO A 414 -1.37 -16.82 27.34
N SER A 415 -1.48 -15.54 27.04
CA SER A 415 -2.27 -14.61 27.86
C SER A 415 -3.73 -15.04 27.73
N GLY A 416 -4.13 -16.03 28.53
CA GLY A 416 -5.40 -16.73 28.38
C GLY A 416 -6.60 -15.87 28.76
N GLU A 417 -7.13 -15.09 27.81
CA GLU A 417 -8.57 -14.90 27.73
C GLU A 417 -9.19 -16.22 27.25
N GLY A 418 -9.63 -17.05 28.20
CA GLY A 418 -10.43 -18.23 27.91
C GLY A 418 -9.83 -19.54 28.41
N LEU A 419 -9.79 -19.72 29.73
CA LEU A 419 -10.00 -20.99 30.43
C LEU A 419 -10.04 -20.68 31.94
N VAL A 420 -11.24 -20.37 32.43
CA VAL A 420 -11.51 -20.27 33.86
C VAL A 420 -11.46 -21.69 34.44
N GLY A 421 -10.32 -22.08 35.00
CA GLY A 421 -10.17 -23.35 35.70
C GLY A 421 -8.72 -23.70 35.98
N ALA A 422 -8.30 -23.53 37.24
CA ALA A 422 -7.05 -24.00 37.85
C ALA A 422 -5.75 -23.26 37.46
N ALA A 423 -5.57 -22.05 37.98
CA ALA A 423 -4.24 -21.50 38.23
C ALA A 423 -3.73 -22.02 39.60
N SER A 424 -3.21 -23.25 39.62
CA SER A 424 -2.42 -23.72 40.76
C SER A 424 -0.99 -23.22 40.61
N ASN A 425 -0.63 -22.16 41.35
CA ASN A 425 0.76 -21.79 41.59
C ASN A 425 1.39 -22.83 42.53
N GLY A 426 1.79 -23.97 41.96
CA GLY A 426 2.55 -25.02 42.64
C GLY A 426 3.98 -25.07 42.12
N ALA A 427 4.94 -25.36 42.98
CA ALA A 427 6.33 -25.61 42.57
C ALA A 427 6.38 -26.66 41.45
N ALA A 428 7.22 -26.43 40.44
CA ALA A 428 7.41 -27.37 39.34
C ALA A 428 7.84 -28.75 39.87
N SER A 429 7.30 -29.83 39.30
CA SER A 429 7.72 -31.19 39.66
C SER A 429 9.20 -31.36 39.38
N GLU A 430 9.95 -32.09 40.23
CA GLU A 430 11.38 -32.35 40.00
C GLU A 430 11.64 -32.95 38.60
N ALA A 431 10.72 -33.76 38.09
CA ALA A 431 10.76 -34.32 36.74
C ALA A 431 10.66 -33.24 35.64
N ASP A 432 9.78 -32.25 35.82
CA ASP A 432 9.60 -31.14 34.87
C ASP A 432 10.81 -30.20 34.89
N THR A 433 11.39 -29.97 36.08
CA THR A 433 12.64 -29.19 36.19
C THR A 433 13.82 -29.88 35.54
N ALA A 434 13.92 -31.21 35.64
CA ALA A 434 14.95 -31.98 34.95
C ALA A 434 14.76 -31.96 33.42
N ALA A 435 13.53 -32.09 32.94
CA ALA A 435 13.19 -32.00 31.52
C ALA A 435 13.46 -30.61 30.93
N LEU A 436 13.16 -29.54 31.67
CA LEU A 436 13.48 -28.15 31.29
C LEU A 436 14.99 -27.93 31.20
N LYS A 437 15.75 -28.44 32.18
CA LYS A 437 17.22 -28.34 32.20
C LYS A 437 17.86 -29.05 31.00
N ASP A 438 17.37 -30.23 30.64
CA ASP A 438 17.88 -30.96 29.48
C ASP A 438 17.56 -30.26 28.15
N TRP A 439 16.42 -29.56 28.05
CA TRP A 439 15.99 -28.98 26.78
C TRP A 439 16.43 -27.53 26.55
N ILE A 440 16.41 -26.69 27.58
CA ILE A 440 16.64 -25.23 27.46
C ILE A 440 17.97 -24.81 28.09
N GLY A 441 18.62 -25.69 28.84
CA GLY A 441 19.84 -25.41 29.58
C GLY A 441 19.61 -25.19 31.06
N SER A 442 20.68 -25.33 31.83
CA SER A 442 20.65 -25.35 33.30
C SER A 442 20.24 -24.00 33.89
N ILE A 443 20.74 -22.89 33.34
CA ILE A 443 20.58 -21.54 33.90
C ILE A 443 19.17 -21.00 33.64
N VAL A 444 18.71 -21.09 32.39
CA VAL A 444 17.39 -20.61 31.99
C VAL A 444 16.30 -21.54 32.53
N GLY A 445 16.54 -22.86 32.54
CA GLY A 445 15.64 -23.86 33.12
C GLY A 445 15.42 -23.66 34.62
N GLU A 446 16.46 -23.33 35.39
CA GLU A 446 16.33 -23.02 36.83
C GLU A 446 15.51 -21.76 37.10
N LYS A 447 15.72 -20.70 36.31
CA LYS A 447 14.95 -19.46 36.48
C LYS A 447 13.49 -19.60 36.07
N ILE A 448 13.20 -20.37 35.02
CA ILE A 448 11.81 -20.68 34.63
C ILE A 448 11.15 -21.58 35.67
N ALA A 449 11.85 -22.60 36.19
CA ALA A 449 11.34 -23.42 37.29
C ALA A 449 11.05 -22.59 38.56
N ALA A 450 11.92 -21.62 38.88
CA ALA A 450 11.74 -20.70 39.99
C ALA A 450 10.55 -19.72 39.80
N SER A 451 10.16 -19.43 38.56
CA SER A 451 8.98 -18.59 38.26
C SER A 451 7.63 -19.23 38.62
N GLY A 452 7.59 -20.54 38.84
CA GLY A 452 6.40 -21.26 39.32
C GLY A 452 5.20 -21.30 38.37
N ASN A 453 5.32 -20.82 37.12
CA ASN A 453 4.21 -20.78 36.18
C ASN A 453 4.07 -22.12 35.42
N GLN A 454 3.16 -22.98 35.89
CA GLN A 454 2.91 -24.30 35.29
C GLN A 454 2.47 -24.24 33.82
N GLN A 455 1.74 -23.19 33.40
CA GLN A 455 1.32 -23.02 32.01
C GLN A 455 2.49 -22.71 31.09
N LEU A 456 3.46 -21.91 31.57
CA LEU A 456 4.69 -21.63 30.84
C LEU A 456 5.53 -22.91 30.69
N ILE A 457 5.66 -23.68 31.77
CA ILE A 457 6.40 -24.95 31.77
C ILE A 457 5.78 -25.94 30.79
N ALA A 458 4.44 -26.07 30.79
CA ALA A 458 3.73 -26.93 29.84
C ALA A 458 3.89 -26.45 28.39
N ALA A 459 3.71 -25.15 28.10
CA ALA A 459 3.83 -24.60 26.74
C ALA A 459 5.24 -24.75 26.16
N VAL A 460 6.25 -24.63 27.03
CA VAL A 460 7.66 -24.86 26.73
C VAL A 460 7.88 -26.35 26.45
N LEU A 461 7.47 -27.26 27.34
CA LEU A 461 7.61 -28.70 27.10
C LEU A 461 6.83 -29.19 25.87
N ASP A 462 5.68 -28.61 25.55
CA ASP A 462 4.91 -28.91 24.34
C ASP A 462 5.63 -28.46 23.07
N ALA A 463 6.39 -27.36 23.13
CA ALA A 463 7.22 -26.92 22.02
C ALA A 463 8.38 -27.90 21.69
N ARG A 464 8.69 -28.85 22.58
CA ARG A 464 9.57 -29.99 22.29
C ARG A 464 8.99 -30.93 21.23
N ASN A 465 7.66 -31.06 21.16
CA ASN A 465 6.96 -32.04 20.32
C ASN A 465 6.65 -31.53 18.89
N LEU A 466 6.95 -30.27 18.59
CA LEU A 466 6.73 -29.64 17.27
C LEU A 466 7.91 -29.82 16.29
N GLY A 467 8.81 -30.76 16.59
CA GLY A 467 9.98 -31.11 15.77
C GLY A 467 9.71 -32.22 14.77
#